data_AF-A0A2S6SL27-F1
#
_entry.id   AF-A0A2S6SL27-F1
#
_cell.length_a   1.000
_cell.length_b   1.000
_cell.length_c   1.000
_cell.angle_alpha   90.00
_cell.angle_beta   90.00
_cell.angle_gamma   90.00
#
_symmetry.space_group_name_H-M   'P 1'
#
loop_
_entity.id
_entity.type
_entity.pdbx_description
1 polymer ?
#
loop_
_entity_poly.entity_id
_entity_poly.type
_entity_poly.pdbx_seq_one_letter_code
_entity_poly.pdbx_strand_id
1 'polypeptide(L)'
;MFKSLINYLVIFFLVIFSLNLFGKDNKKREKNMDKMTKITIKIDRIFKSNEIDYQRVIKIGKQLKKLGIEFPSYSKPDSEVGRSKKSMWTERELFLKMNQDFVDAVEGFIVAASTENKEETWAKFKVAFEECQKCHHKFARAKINLLED
;
A
#
# COMPACT_ATOMS: atom_id res chain seq x y z
N MET A 1 42.87 25.07 12.36
CA MET A 1 41.59 25.05 13.11
C MET A 1 40.35 25.12 12.22
N PHE A 2 40.27 26.00 11.20
CA PHE A 2 39.07 26.17 10.35
C PHE A 2 38.62 24.94 9.54
N LYS A 3 39.54 24.09 9.05
CA LYS A 3 39.18 22.86 8.30
C LYS A 3 38.38 21.85 9.14
N SER A 4 38.62 21.80 10.46
CA SER A 4 37.91 20.91 11.37
C SER A 4 36.45 21.37 11.56
N LEU A 5 36.24 22.68 11.73
CA LEU A 5 34.92 23.27 11.91
C LEU A 5 34.01 23.08 10.67
N ILE A 6 34.56 23.20 9.46
CA ILE A 6 33.84 22.98 8.19
C ILE A 6 33.42 21.52 8.05
N ASN A 7 34.29 20.56 8.41
CA ASN A 7 33.95 19.14 8.38
C ASN A 7 32.81 18.80 9.37
N TYR A 8 32.81 19.37 10.58
CA TYR A 8 31.72 19.17 11.53
C TYR A 8 30.39 19.78 11.04
N LEU A 9 30.41 20.94 10.39
CA LEU A 9 29.22 21.56 9.81
C LEU A 9 28.63 20.75 8.65
N VAL A 10 29.48 20.19 7.79
CA VAL A 10 29.03 19.32 6.67
C VAL A 10 28.42 18.02 7.20
N ILE A 11 29.03 17.38 8.20
CA ILE A 11 28.49 16.18 8.84
C ILE A 11 27.16 16.49 9.52
N PHE A 12 27.05 17.60 10.24
CA PHE A 12 25.81 18.02 10.89
C PHE A 12 24.68 18.29 9.89
N PHE A 13 24.97 18.94 8.75
CA PHE A 13 24.00 19.15 7.68
C PHE A 13 23.54 17.84 7.02
N LEU A 14 24.45 16.89 6.81
CA LEU A 14 24.12 15.57 6.25
C LEU A 14 23.23 14.75 7.20
N VAL A 15 23.46 14.85 8.52
CA VAL A 15 22.63 14.20 9.54
C VAL A 15 21.22 14.82 9.61
N ILE A 16 21.09 16.15 9.54
CA ILE A 16 19.77 16.81 9.55
C ILE A 16 18.98 16.53 8.26
N PHE A 17 19.66 16.48 7.11
CA PHE A 17 19.01 16.21 5.84
C PHE A 17 18.47 14.78 5.75
N SER A 18 19.23 13.81 6.26
CA SER A 18 18.80 12.41 6.32
C SER A 18 17.60 12.20 7.25
N LEU A 19 17.58 12.83 8.44
CA LEU A 19 16.44 12.74 9.36
C LEU A 19 15.12 13.29 8.78
N ASN A 20 15.17 14.35 7.96
CA ASN A 20 13.98 14.90 7.30
C ASN A 20 13.40 14.00 6.19
N LEU A 21 14.23 13.16 5.57
CA LEU A 21 13.79 12.24 4.52
C LEU A 21 13.06 11.02 5.11
N PHE A 22 13.52 10.47 6.23
CA PHE A 22 12.94 9.25 6.83
C PHE A 22 11.51 9.44 7.34
N GLY A 23 11.19 10.58 7.96
CA GLY A 23 9.83 10.88 8.41
C GLY A 23 8.82 11.04 7.26
N LYS A 24 9.29 11.45 6.07
CA LYS A 24 8.45 11.73 4.91
C LYS A 24 7.89 10.46 4.28
N ASP A 25 8.70 9.40 4.21
CA ASP A 25 8.29 8.14 3.57
C ASP A 25 7.32 7.34 4.44
N ASN A 26 7.50 7.30 5.77
CA ASN A 26 6.50 6.71 6.66
C ASN A 26 5.14 7.41 6.54
N LYS A 27 5.11 8.74 6.57
CA LYS A 27 3.87 9.52 6.44
C LYS A 27 3.17 9.26 5.10
N LYS A 28 3.94 9.12 4.02
CA LYS A 28 3.39 8.76 2.70
C LYS A 28 2.83 7.33 2.70
N ARG A 29 3.55 6.36 3.27
CA ARG A 29 3.12 4.97 3.41
C ARG A 29 1.80 4.87 4.18
N GLU A 30 1.70 5.53 5.32
CA GLU A 30 0.47 5.58 6.12
C GLU A 30 -0.69 6.22 5.36
N LYS A 31 -0.46 7.38 4.74
CA LYS A 31 -1.46 8.03 3.89
C LYS A 31 -1.89 7.15 2.71
N ASN A 32 -0.99 6.33 2.17
CA ASN A 32 -1.28 5.39 1.10
C ASN A 32 -2.21 4.27 1.61
N MET A 33 -1.87 3.66 2.75
CA MET A 33 -2.73 2.66 3.41
C MET A 33 -4.12 3.19 3.73
N ASP A 34 -4.23 4.41 4.28
CA ASP A 34 -5.53 5.00 4.60
C ASP A 34 -6.41 5.18 3.37
N LYS A 35 -5.81 5.54 2.23
CA LYS A 35 -6.53 5.64 0.95
C LYS A 35 -6.95 4.27 0.44
N MET A 36 -6.08 3.26 0.51
CA MET A 36 -6.41 1.89 0.14
C MET A 36 -7.60 1.38 0.95
N THR A 37 -7.58 1.55 2.28
CA THR A 37 -8.68 1.18 3.19
C THR A 37 -9.99 1.88 2.82
N LYS A 38 -9.95 3.18 2.53
CA LYS A 38 -11.16 3.92 2.10
C LYS A 38 -11.72 3.38 0.78
N ILE A 39 -10.84 2.99 -0.16
CA ILE A 39 -11.27 2.42 -1.43
C ILE A 39 -11.85 1.01 -1.23
N THR A 40 -11.24 0.15 -0.43
CA THR A 40 -11.77 -1.21 -0.20
C THR A 40 -13.14 -1.17 0.47
N ILE A 41 -13.34 -0.31 1.48
CA ILE A 41 -14.66 -0.07 2.09
C ILE A 41 -15.67 0.45 1.06
N LYS A 42 -15.24 1.33 0.15
CA LYS A 42 -16.12 1.87 -0.89
C LYS A 42 -16.52 0.79 -1.90
N ILE A 43 -15.62 -0.12 -2.26
CA ILE A 43 -15.93 -1.26 -3.13
C ILE A 43 -16.95 -2.16 -2.43
N ASP A 44 -16.70 -2.57 -1.18
CA ASP A 44 -17.64 -3.37 -0.38
C ASP A 44 -19.07 -2.77 -0.36
N ARG A 45 -19.18 -1.47 -0.10
CA ARG A 45 -20.49 -0.77 -0.11
C ARG A 45 -21.19 -0.79 -1.46
N ILE A 46 -20.45 -0.74 -2.57
CA ILE A 46 -21.02 -0.84 -3.92
C ILE A 46 -21.55 -2.27 -4.15
N PHE A 47 -20.85 -3.29 -3.68
CA PHE A 47 -21.33 -4.67 -3.86
C PHE A 47 -22.53 -5.02 -2.98
N LYS A 48 -22.72 -4.27 -1.88
CA LYS A 48 -23.92 -4.31 -1.02
C LYS A 48 -25.12 -3.55 -1.60
N SER A 49 -25.00 -2.79 -2.70
CA SER A 49 -26.14 -2.16 -3.36
C SER A 49 -26.82 -3.08 -4.39
N ASN A 50 -28.08 -2.76 -4.71
CA ASN A 50 -28.89 -3.49 -5.68
C ASN A 50 -28.40 -3.29 -7.12
N GLU A 51 -27.94 -2.08 -7.44
CA GLU A 51 -27.38 -1.72 -8.74
C GLU A 51 -25.89 -1.39 -8.59
N ILE A 52 -25.08 -1.87 -9.54
CA ILE A 52 -23.63 -1.65 -9.57
C ILE A 52 -23.29 -0.75 -10.76
N ASP A 53 -22.71 0.41 -10.46
CA ASP A 53 -22.07 1.27 -11.45
C ASP A 53 -20.66 0.73 -11.76
N TYR A 54 -20.55 -0.12 -12.79
CA TYR A 54 -19.30 -0.75 -13.18
C TYR A 54 -18.23 0.25 -13.65
N GLN A 55 -18.61 1.36 -14.27
CA GLN A 55 -17.66 2.41 -14.66
C GLN A 55 -17.00 3.04 -13.43
N ARG A 56 -17.80 3.26 -12.36
CA ARG A 56 -17.27 3.71 -11.07
C ARG A 56 -16.41 2.64 -10.41
N VAL A 57 -16.77 1.36 -10.48
CA VAL A 57 -15.97 0.22 -9.95
C VAL A 57 -14.60 0.15 -10.65
N ILE A 58 -14.56 0.25 -11.98
CA ILE A 58 -13.32 0.28 -12.76
C ILE A 58 -12.47 1.48 -12.36
N LYS A 59 -13.06 2.66 -12.23
CA LYS A 59 -12.34 3.89 -11.85
C LYS A 59 -11.69 3.77 -10.46
N ILE A 60 -12.41 3.24 -9.47
CA ILE A 60 -11.86 3.04 -8.12
C ILE A 60 -10.84 1.90 -8.08
N GLY A 61 -11.02 0.84 -8.89
CA GLY A 61 -10.02 -0.22 -9.07
C GLY A 61 -8.70 0.33 -9.61
N LYS A 62 -8.75 1.17 -10.66
CA LYS A 62 -7.55 1.85 -11.20
C LYS A 62 -6.85 2.72 -10.15
N GLN A 63 -7.61 3.40 -9.28
CA GLN A 63 -7.05 4.14 -8.15
C GLN A 63 -6.36 3.21 -7.16
N LEU A 64 -7.00 2.09 -6.78
CA LEU A 64 -6.42 1.09 -5.87
C LEU A 64 -5.13 0.49 -6.44
N LYS A 65 -5.13 0.12 -7.71
CA LYS A 65 -3.95 -0.41 -8.43
C LYS A 65 -2.79 0.58 -8.40
N LYS A 66 -3.06 1.85 -8.73
CA LYS A 66 -2.04 2.91 -8.67
C LYS A 66 -1.42 3.05 -7.29
N LEU A 67 -2.23 3.01 -6.23
CA LEU A 67 -1.73 3.04 -4.85
C LEU A 67 -0.80 1.85 -4.56
N GLY A 68 -1.14 0.65 -5.04
CA GLY A 68 -0.32 -0.56 -4.91
C GLY A 68 1.02 -0.45 -5.64
N ILE A 69 1.03 0.12 -6.85
CA ILE A 69 2.26 0.37 -7.62
C ILE A 69 3.17 1.38 -6.91
N GLU A 70 2.59 2.42 -6.30
CA GLU A 70 3.36 3.45 -5.60
C GLU A 70 3.90 2.97 -4.24
N PHE A 71 3.25 1.98 -3.61
CA PHE A 71 3.50 1.60 -2.22
C PHE A 71 4.97 1.20 -1.93
N PRO A 72 5.65 0.38 -2.75
CA PRO A 72 7.05 0.02 -2.51
C PRO A 72 8.01 1.20 -2.47
N SER A 73 7.69 2.30 -3.15
CA SER A 73 8.52 3.52 -3.20
C SER A 73 8.54 4.28 -1.87
N TYR A 74 7.54 4.05 -1.01
CA TYR A 74 7.44 4.60 0.34
C TYR A 74 7.95 3.61 1.40
N SER A 75 8.50 2.47 0.97
CA SER A 75 9.00 1.37 1.81
C SER A 75 10.43 1.01 1.40
N LYS A 76 11.27 2.03 1.16
CA LYS A 76 12.69 1.85 0.82
C LYS A 76 13.49 1.29 2.02
N PRO A 77 14.63 0.63 1.78
CA PRO A 77 15.49 0.03 2.82
C PRO A 77 15.79 0.94 4.01
N ASP A 78 15.90 2.24 3.77
CA ASP A 78 16.25 3.27 4.74
C ASP A 78 15.03 3.88 5.47
N SER A 79 13.82 3.37 5.24
CA SER A 79 12.56 3.89 5.80
C SER A 79 11.95 3.04 6.92
N GLU A 80 12.77 2.27 7.65
CA GLU A 80 12.41 1.30 8.71
C GLU A 80 11.83 1.95 9.98
N VAL A 81 10.61 2.48 9.90
CA VAL A 81 9.89 3.11 11.02
C VAL A 81 8.38 2.81 10.97
N GLY A 82 7.64 3.14 12.05
CA GLY A 82 6.18 3.10 12.06
C GLY A 82 5.56 1.72 12.35
N ARG A 83 4.42 1.41 11.73
CA ARG A 83 3.58 0.23 12.04
C ARG A 83 3.99 -1.07 11.33
N SER A 84 5.03 -1.05 10.49
CA SER A 84 5.51 -2.24 9.78
C SER A 84 6.53 -3.03 10.62
N LYS A 85 6.56 -4.35 10.47
CA LYS A 85 7.58 -5.24 11.03
C LYS A 85 8.89 -5.05 10.26
N LYS A 86 10.02 -5.24 10.95
CA LYS A 86 11.38 -5.21 10.34
C LYS A 86 11.52 -6.17 9.15
N SER A 87 10.80 -7.30 9.19
CA SER A 87 10.75 -8.29 8.11
C SER A 87 10.40 -7.70 6.74
N MET A 88 9.64 -6.60 6.67
CA MET A 88 9.31 -5.94 5.40
C MET A 88 10.55 -5.46 4.63
N TRP A 89 11.61 -5.11 5.36
CA TRP A 89 12.88 -4.64 4.80
C TRP A 89 13.92 -5.75 4.70
N THR A 90 13.98 -6.66 5.68
CA THR A 90 14.94 -7.78 5.63
C THR A 90 14.54 -8.88 4.64
N GLU A 91 13.24 -9.04 4.38
CA GLU A 91 12.68 -9.97 3.38
C GLU A 91 12.13 -9.18 2.18
N ARG A 92 12.94 -8.26 1.65
CA ARG A 92 12.50 -7.26 0.66
C ARG A 92 11.89 -7.87 -0.60
N GLU A 93 12.51 -8.89 -1.15
CA GLU A 93 12.03 -9.56 -2.37
C GLU A 93 10.65 -10.20 -2.16
N LEU A 94 10.44 -10.82 -0.99
CA LEU A 94 9.13 -11.37 -0.64
C LEU A 94 8.08 -10.26 -0.50
N PHE A 95 8.43 -9.15 0.15
CA PHE A 95 7.53 -7.99 0.22
C PHE A 95 7.16 -7.44 -1.16
N LEU A 96 8.16 -7.28 -2.04
CA LEU A 96 7.94 -6.80 -3.41
C LEU A 96 7.04 -7.74 -4.20
N LYS A 97 7.30 -9.05 -4.10
CA LYS A 97 6.46 -10.07 -4.73
C LYS A 97 5.02 -10.01 -4.22
N MET A 98 4.80 -9.99 -2.90
CA MET A 98 3.45 -9.93 -2.33
C MET A 98 2.72 -8.62 -2.70
N ASN A 99 3.44 -7.50 -2.81
CA ASN A 99 2.86 -6.27 -3.31
C ASN A 99 2.46 -6.38 -4.78
N GLN A 100 3.27 -7.05 -5.60
CA GLN A 100 2.94 -7.30 -7.01
C GLN A 100 1.76 -8.25 -7.15
N ASP A 101 1.70 -9.32 -6.35
CA ASP A 101 0.56 -10.26 -6.31
C ASP A 101 -0.76 -9.49 -6.03
N PHE A 102 -0.74 -8.52 -5.10
CA PHE A 102 -1.87 -7.60 -4.87
C PHE A 102 -2.20 -6.74 -6.10
N VAL A 103 -1.19 -6.12 -6.75
CA VAL A 103 -1.39 -5.27 -7.94
C VAL A 103 -2.04 -6.06 -9.09
N ASP A 104 -1.60 -7.30 -9.28
CA ASP A 104 -2.12 -8.20 -10.32
C ASP A 104 -3.54 -8.67 -9.99
N ALA A 105 -3.82 -8.96 -8.72
CA ALA A 105 -5.18 -9.29 -8.27
C ALA A 105 -6.16 -8.12 -8.48
N VAL A 106 -5.73 -6.87 -8.23
CA VAL A 106 -6.56 -5.68 -8.53
C VAL A 106 -6.78 -5.51 -10.03
N GLU A 107 -5.79 -5.84 -10.88
CA GLU A 107 -6.00 -5.87 -12.33
C GLU A 107 -7.06 -6.90 -12.73
N GLY A 108 -7.00 -8.12 -12.18
CA GLY A 108 -8.02 -9.14 -12.39
C GLY A 108 -9.42 -8.67 -11.98
N PHE A 109 -9.53 -7.92 -10.87
CA PHE A 109 -10.77 -7.27 -10.46
C PHE A 109 -11.26 -6.21 -11.46
N ILE A 110 -10.36 -5.37 -12.00
CA ILE A 110 -10.71 -4.36 -13.01
C ILE A 110 -11.21 -5.02 -14.30
N VAL A 111 -10.55 -6.09 -14.74
CA VAL A 111 -10.95 -6.85 -15.94
C VAL A 111 -12.32 -7.48 -15.73
N ALA A 112 -12.57 -8.13 -14.59
CA ALA A 112 -13.89 -8.70 -14.29
C ALA A 112 -14.98 -7.61 -14.21
N ALA A 113 -14.68 -6.43 -13.66
CA ALA A 113 -15.63 -5.33 -13.64
C ALA A 113 -16.04 -4.86 -15.05
N SER A 114 -15.17 -5.06 -16.06
CA SER A 114 -15.48 -4.72 -17.46
C SER A 114 -16.41 -5.71 -18.16
N THR A 115 -16.61 -6.91 -17.59
CA THR A 115 -17.58 -7.89 -18.09
C THR A 115 -18.98 -7.69 -17.48
N GLU A 116 -19.12 -6.71 -16.58
CA GLU A 116 -20.37 -6.37 -15.88
C GLU A 116 -21.02 -7.56 -15.13
N ASN A 117 -20.20 -8.54 -14.74
CA ASN A 117 -20.62 -9.69 -13.95
C ASN A 117 -20.36 -9.45 -12.45
N LYS A 118 -21.44 -9.32 -11.66
CA LYS A 118 -21.37 -8.99 -10.23
C LYS A 118 -20.63 -10.06 -9.43
N GLU A 119 -20.95 -11.32 -9.64
CA GLU A 119 -20.39 -12.44 -8.88
C GLU A 119 -18.90 -12.61 -9.19
N GLU A 120 -18.54 -12.56 -10.47
CA GLU A 120 -17.15 -12.67 -10.90
C GLU A 120 -16.32 -11.47 -10.39
N THR A 121 -16.84 -10.26 -10.52
CA THR A 121 -16.15 -9.05 -10.06
C THR A 121 -15.94 -9.09 -8.54
N TRP A 122 -16.97 -9.51 -7.78
CA TRP A 122 -16.85 -9.65 -6.33
C TRP A 122 -15.84 -10.73 -5.94
N ALA A 123 -15.86 -11.88 -6.63
CA ALA A 123 -14.90 -12.95 -6.40
C ALA A 123 -13.46 -12.47 -6.63
N LYS A 124 -13.20 -11.72 -7.72
CA LYS A 124 -11.87 -11.14 -7.98
C LYS A 124 -11.48 -10.06 -6.96
N PHE A 125 -12.43 -9.26 -6.47
CA PHE A 125 -12.15 -8.32 -5.40
C PHE A 125 -11.72 -9.02 -4.10
N LYS A 126 -12.38 -10.13 -3.73
CA LYS A 126 -12.00 -10.93 -2.56
C LYS A 126 -10.58 -11.47 -2.68
N VAL A 127 -10.15 -11.91 -3.86
CA VAL A 127 -8.75 -12.30 -4.09
C VAL A 127 -7.78 -11.14 -3.82
N ALA A 128 -8.06 -9.94 -4.35
CA ALA A 128 -7.22 -8.75 -4.06
C ALA A 128 -7.21 -8.38 -2.57
N PHE A 129 -8.33 -8.60 -1.88
CA PHE A 129 -8.45 -8.38 -0.44
C PHE A 129 -7.65 -9.40 0.39
N GLU A 130 -7.67 -10.68 0.00
CA GLU A 130 -6.86 -11.74 0.61
C GLU A 130 -5.35 -11.43 0.48
N GLU A 131 -4.90 -10.88 -0.65
CA GLU A 131 -3.49 -10.45 -0.80
C GLU A 131 -3.12 -9.33 0.19
N CYS A 132 -4.04 -8.39 0.46
CA CYS A 132 -3.85 -7.40 1.53
C CYS A 132 -3.65 -8.10 2.89
N GLN A 133 -4.49 -9.09 3.21
CA GLN A 133 -4.43 -9.82 4.48
C GLN A 133 -3.13 -10.63 4.61
N LYS A 134 -2.72 -11.35 3.58
CA LYS A 134 -1.46 -12.11 3.55
C LYS A 134 -0.26 -11.19 3.81
N CYS A 135 -0.19 -10.06 3.10
CA CYS A 135 0.88 -9.08 3.27
C CYS A 135 0.89 -8.48 4.68
N HIS A 136 -0.27 -8.09 5.21
CA HIS A 136 -0.39 -7.56 6.57
C HIS A 136 -0.01 -8.59 7.63
N HIS A 137 -0.42 -9.85 7.48
CA HIS A 137 -0.06 -10.92 8.40
C HIS A 137 1.47 -11.06 8.49
N LYS A 138 2.15 -11.04 7.34
CA LYS A 138 3.61 -11.16 7.25
C LYS A 138 4.35 -9.91 7.74
N PHE A 139 3.89 -8.71 7.37
CA PHE A 139 4.69 -7.48 7.45
C PHE A 139 4.11 -6.34 8.29
N ALA A 140 2.86 -6.42 8.77
CA ALA A 140 2.28 -5.39 9.65
C ALA A 140 2.33 -5.81 11.13
N ARG A 141 2.52 -4.85 12.04
CA ARG A 141 2.49 -5.09 13.50
C ARG A 141 1.08 -5.16 14.09
N ALA A 142 0.10 -4.57 13.41
CA ALA A 142 -1.29 -4.54 13.86
C ALA A 142 -2.12 -5.66 13.21
N LYS A 143 -3.03 -6.28 13.98
CA LYS A 143 -4.20 -6.95 13.41
C LYS A 143 -5.03 -5.87 12.73
N ILE A 144 -5.03 -5.89 11.41
CA ILE A 144 -5.87 -5.01 10.61
C ILE A 144 -7.20 -5.74 10.47
N ASN A 145 -8.19 -5.39 11.31
CA ASN A 145 -9.58 -5.80 11.12
C ASN A 145 -10.10 -5.03 9.91
N LEU A 146 -10.03 -5.65 8.74
CA LEU A 146 -10.72 -5.16 7.56
C LEU A 146 -11.86 -6.15 7.30
N LEU A 147 -13.07 -5.60 7.25
CA LEU A 147 -14.33 -6.28 6.97
C LEU A 147 -14.67 -7.36 8.01
N GLU A 148 -15.56 -7.00 8.94
CA GLU A 148 -16.34 -7.99 9.69
C GLU A 148 -17.39 -8.56 8.73
N ASP A 149 -17.53 -9.88 8.72
CA ASP A 149 -18.60 -10.59 8.00
C ASP A 149 -19.99 -10.11 8.44
#